data_AF-A0A6B3RKW8-F1
#
_entry.id   AF-A0A6B3RKW8-F1
#
_cell.length_a   1.000
_cell.length_b   1.000
_cell.length_c   1.000
_cell.angle_alpha   90.00
_cell.angle_beta   90.00
_cell.angle_gamma   90.00
#
_symmetry.space_group_name_H-M   'P 1'
#
loop_
_entity.id
_entity.type
_entity.pdbx_description
1 polymer ?
#
loop_
_entity_poly.entity_id
_entity_poly.type
_entity_poly.pdbx_seq_one_letter_code
_entity_poly.pdbx_strand_id
1 'polypeptide(L)'
;MDDLFALARSQPPQPDGDFMARMLADAYACQPAAPARLAPAPSRAVSRPGVWARLAAALGGALAVAGIGSAAMAGLVIGYVQPESVVSFAGTIGFGLGESLDLLSGFDGLLSEELAP
;
A
#
# COMPACT_ATOMS: atom_id res chain seq x y z
N MET A 1 -19.85 -6.91 13.31
CA MET A 1 -18.77 -5.93 13.50
C MET A 1 -19.30 -4.51 13.33
N ASP A 2 -20.27 -4.32 12.43
CA ASP A 2 -20.91 -3.03 12.12
C ASP A 2 -21.59 -2.34 13.31
N ASP A 3 -22.21 -3.09 14.22
CA ASP A 3 -22.84 -2.53 15.41
C ASP A 3 -21.84 -1.87 16.38
N LEU A 4 -20.63 -2.45 16.51
CA LEU A 4 -19.55 -1.84 17.29
C LEU A 4 -19.06 -0.53 16.66
N PHE A 5 -18.96 -0.50 15.33
CA PHE A 5 -18.61 0.72 14.60
C PHE A 5 -19.73 1.77 14.62
N ALA A 6 -21.00 1.35 14.71
CA ALA A 6 -22.14 2.26 14.87
C ALA A 6 -22.11 2.92 16.26
N LEU A 7 -21.79 2.17 17.31
CA LEU A 7 -21.66 2.68 18.68
C LEU A 7 -20.45 3.62 18.84
N ALA A 8 -19.32 3.33 18.18
CA ALA A 8 -18.16 4.23 18.19
C ALA A 8 -18.45 5.57 17.48
N ARG A 9 -19.31 5.59 16.46
CA ARG A 9 -19.72 6.82 15.76
C ARG A 9 -20.71 7.66 16.56
N SER A 10 -21.56 7.05 17.39
CA SER A 10 -22.53 7.78 18.20
C SER A 10 -21.90 8.49 19.40
N GLN A 11 -20.69 8.08 19.81
CA GLN A 11 -19.92 8.68 20.89
C GLN A 11 -18.50 9.02 20.42
N PRO A 12 -18.34 10.07 19.61
CA PRO A 12 -17.02 10.48 19.18
C PRO A 12 -16.20 10.91 20.40
N PRO A 13 -14.97 10.39 20.58
CA PRO A 13 -14.09 10.85 21.64
C PRO A 13 -13.77 12.32 21.40
N GLN A 14 -14.11 13.17 22.36
CA GLN A 14 -13.86 14.60 22.25
C GLN A 14 -12.42 14.89 22.69
N PRO A 15 -11.56 15.43 21.81
CA PRO A 15 -10.20 15.74 22.16
C PRO A 15 -10.15 16.87 23.19
N ASP A 16 -9.11 16.85 24.04
CA ASP A 16 -8.86 17.90 25.01
C ASP A 16 -8.65 19.27 24.33
N GLY A 17 -9.15 20.34 24.94
CA GLY A 17 -9.13 21.68 24.36
C GLY A 17 -7.71 22.21 24.15
N ASP A 18 -6.81 21.91 25.10
CA ASP A 18 -5.41 22.29 25.03
C ASP A 18 -4.69 21.56 23.89
N PHE A 19 -5.02 20.28 23.66
CA PHE A 19 -4.51 19.52 22.54
C PHE A 19 -5.00 20.10 21.21
N MET A 20 -6.28 20.43 21.10
CA MET A 20 -6.86 21.07 19.92
C MET A 20 -6.19 22.41 19.60
N ALA A 21 -5.92 23.23 20.62
CA ALA A 21 -5.24 24.51 20.44
C ALA A 21 -3.82 24.33 19.87
N ARG A 22 -3.07 23.35 20.36
CA ARG A 22 -1.72 23.04 19.85
C ARG A 22 -1.75 22.48 18.43
N MET A 23 -2.66 21.56 18.12
CA MET A 23 -2.84 21.01 16.78
C MET A 23 -3.19 22.12 15.78
N LEU A 24 -4.07 23.04 16.13
CA LEU A 24 -4.44 24.15 15.26
C LEU A 24 -3.26 25.08 15.02
N ALA A 25 -2.49 25.41 16.06
CA ALA A 25 -1.28 26.21 15.92
C ALA A 25 -0.25 25.56 14.98
N ASP A 26 -0.05 24.25 15.10
CA ASP A 26 0.83 23.48 14.23
C ASP A 26 0.31 23.41 12.78
N ALA A 27 -1.00 23.20 12.60
CA ALA A 27 -1.64 23.23 11.29
C ALA A 27 -1.47 24.60 10.60
N TYR A 28 -1.61 25.70 11.33
CA TYR A 28 -1.35 27.04 10.81
C TYR A 28 0.13 27.25 10.45
N ALA A 29 1.07 26.69 11.21
CA ALA A 29 2.50 26.75 10.89
C ALA A 29 2.85 25.98 9.61
N CYS A 30 2.13 24.88 9.34
CA CYS A 30 2.31 24.06 8.14
C CYS A 30 1.54 24.57 6.91
N GLN A 31 0.67 25.58 7.06
CA GLN A 31 -0.05 26.12 5.91
C GLN A 31 0.95 26.75 4.94
N PRO A 32 0.98 26.32 3.66
CA PRO A 32 1.79 26.98 2.67
C PRO A 32 1.31 28.43 2.59
N ALA A 33 2.25 29.37 2.69
CA ALA A 33 1.94 30.77 2.47
C ALA A 33 1.16 30.89 1.16
N ALA A 34 -0.03 31.49 1.21
CA ALA A 34 -0.75 31.86 0.00
C ALA A 34 0.27 32.54 -0.92
N PRO A 35 0.38 32.12 -2.19
CA PRO A 35 1.35 32.73 -3.08
C PRO A 35 1.09 34.22 -3.00
N ALA A 36 2.09 34.97 -2.52
CA ALA A 36 2.01 36.41 -2.50
C ALA A 36 1.51 36.79 -3.90
N ARG A 37 0.52 37.69 -3.98
CA ARG A 37 0.19 38.35 -5.25
C ARG A 37 1.42 39.15 -5.63
N LEU A 38 2.42 38.45 -6.16
CA LEU A 38 3.59 39.01 -6.77
C LEU A 38 3.03 39.86 -7.89
N ALA A 39 3.33 41.17 -7.85
CA ALA A 39 3.29 41.99 -9.05
C ALA A 39 3.92 41.15 -10.17
N PRO A 40 3.33 41.10 -11.38
CA PRO A 40 3.71 40.16 -12.41
C PRO A 40 5.22 40.26 -12.63
N ALA A 41 5.96 39.27 -12.10
CA ALA A 41 7.37 39.13 -12.39
C ALA A 41 7.48 38.94 -13.90
N PRO A 42 8.54 39.45 -14.57
CA PRO A 42 8.78 39.12 -15.96
C PRO A 42 8.69 37.60 -16.07
N SER A 43 7.77 37.11 -16.90
CA SER A 43 7.40 35.71 -16.93
C SER A 43 8.66 34.89 -17.14
N ARG A 44 9.16 34.27 -16.07
CA ARG A 44 10.20 33.27 -16.18
C ARG A 44 9.56 32.22 -17.06
N ALA A 45 10.07 32.09 -18.29
CA ALA A 45 9.50 31.24 -19.32
C ALA A 45 9.07 29.94 -18.64
N VAL A 46 7.75 29.75 -18.51
CA VAL A 46 7.19 28.58 -17.86
C VAL A 46 7.68 27.43 -18.72
N SER A 47 8.73 26.76 -18.23
CA SER A 47 9.35 25.68 -18.98
C SER A 47 8.24 24.67 -19.18
N ARG A 48 7.86 24.47 -20.45
CA ARG A 48 6.72 23.62 -20.79
C ARG A 48 7.00 22.27 -20.15
N PRO A 49 6.07 21.69 -19.39
CA PRO A 49 6.30 20.39 -18.78
C PRO A 49 6.70 19.43 -19.89
N GLY A 50 7.86 18.79 -19.73
CA GLY A 50 8.37 17.81 -20.67
C GLY A 50 7.36 16.67 -20.87
N VAL A 51 7.50 15.91 -21.95
CA VAL A 51 6.56 14.83 -22.31
C VAL A 51 6.31 13.87 -21.13
N TRP A 52 7.36 13.54 -20.38
CA TRP A 52 7.29 12.71 -19.17
C TRP A 52 6.48 13.33 -18.03
N ALA A 53 6.60 14.64 -17.80
CA ALA A 53 5.83 15.34 -16.77
C ALA A 53 4.34 15.39 -17.13
N ARG A 54 4.01 15.49 -18.43
CA ARG A 54 2.63 15.42 -18.92
C ARG A 54 2.05 14.02 -18.78
N LEU A 55 2.85 12.98 -19.05
CA LEU A 55 2.44 11.59 -18.85
C LEU A 55 2.21 11.30 -17.36
N ALA A 56 3.13 11.74 -16.49
CA ALA A 56 2.98 11.62 -15.04
C ALA A 56 1.72 12.34 -14.55
N ALA A 57 1.47 13.58 -15.01
CA ALA A 57 0.25 14.31 -14.68
C ALA A 57 -1.03 13.59 -15.15
N ALA A 58 -1.02 12.98 -16.34
CA ALA A 58 -2.14 12.19 -16.84
C ALA A 58 -2.39 10.92 -16.02
N LEU A 59 -1.34 10.33 -15.44
CA LEU A 59 -1.43 9.15 -14.57
C LEU A 59 -1.77 9.47 -13.10
N GLY A 60 -1.93 10.75 -12.73
CA GLY A 60 -2.25 11.16 -11.34
C GLY A 60 -1.16 11.98 -10.64
N GLY A 61 -0.15 12.45 -11.38
CA GLY A 61 0.94 13.29 -10.89
C GLY A 61 2.15 12.50 -10.39
N ALA A 62 3.06 13.20 -9.71
CA ALA A 62 4.29 12.60 -9.19
C ALA A 62 4.03 11.46 -8.18
N LEU A 63 2.91 11.52 -7.44
CA LEU A 63 2.53 10.50 -6.47
C LEU A 63 2.21 9.16 -7.14
N ALA A 64 1.54 9.18 -8.30
CA ALA A 64 1.22 7.95 -9.04
C ALA A 64 2.50 7.26 -9.55
N VAL A 65 3.47 8.03 -10.05
CA VAL A 65 4.77 7.49 -10.50
C VAL A 65 5.57 6.94 -9.32
N ALA A 66 5.55 7.62 -8.16
CA ALA A 66 6.17 7.13 -6.94
C ALA A 66 5.54 5.80 -6.48
N GLY A 67 4.21 5.65 -6.58
CA GLY A 67 3.49 4.42 -6.27
C GLY A 67 3.83 3.26 -7.21
N ILE A 68 3.94 3.51 -8.52
CA ILE A 68 4.37 2.49 -9.49
C ILE A 68 5.81 2.05 -9.20
N GLY A 69 6.70 2.99 -8.90
CA GLY A 69 8.09 2.69 -8.54
C GLY A 69 8.21 1.88 -7.25
N SER A 70 7.44 2.23 -6.21
CA SER A 70 7.44 1.48 -4.95
C SER A 70 6.84 0.08 -5.10
N ALA A 71 5.79 -0.09 -5.90
CA ALA A 71 5.23 -1.40 -6.23
C ALA A 71 6.22 -2.28 -6.99
N ALA A 72 6.97 -1.73 -7.94
CA ALA A 72 8.02 -2.44 -8.66
C ALA A 72 9.17 -2.85 -7.74
N MET A 73 9.62 -1.96 -6.85
CA MET A 73 10.60 -2.27 -5.80
C MET A 73 10.11 -3.36 -4.85
N ALA A 74 8.86 -3.28 -4.40
CA ALA A 74 8.25 -4.30 -3.55
C ALA A 74 8.18 -5.66 -4.27
N GLY A 75 7.79 -5.68 -5.53
CA GLY A 75 7.80 -6.89 -6.36
C GLY A 75 9.21 -7.48 -6.53
N LEU A 76 10.23 -6.64 -6.70
CA LEU A 76 11.64 -7.06 -6.74
C LEU A 76 12.11 -7.64 -5.40
N VAL A 77 11.78 -7.00 -4.29
CA VAL A 77 12.09 -7.50 -2.94
C VAL A 77 11.44 -8.86 -2.72
N ILE A 78 10.15 -9.00 -3.03
CA ILE A 78 9.42 -10.26 -2.89
C ILE A 78 10.01 -11.35 -3.80
N GLY A 79 10.31 -11.01 -5.07
CA GLY A 79 10.84 -11.96 -6.05
C GLY A 79 12.30 -12.36 -5.81
N TYR A 80 13.10 -11.53 -5.13
CA TYR A 80 14.50 -11.81 -4.83
C TYR A 80 14.68 -12.72 -3.60
N VAL A 81 13.68 -12.79 -2.72
CA VAL A 81 13.77 -13.58 -1.49
C VAL A 81 13.74 -15.08 -1.85
N GLN A 82 14.83 -15.79 -1.51
CA GLN A 82 14.94 -17.24 -1.63
C GLN A 82 13.77 -17.96 -0.93
N PRO A 83 13.33 -19.14 -1.43
CA PRO A 83 12.09 -19.79 -1.03
C PRO A 83 11.96 -20.04 0.48
N GLU A 84 13.05 -20.24 1.22
CA GLU A 84 13.05 -20.47 2.66
C GLU A 84 12.35 -19.37 3.48
N SER A 85 12.61 -18.09 3.18
CA SER A 85 12.03 -16.97 3.92
C SER A 85 10.59 -16.68 3.49
N VAL A 86 10.21 -16.98 2.25
CA VAL A 86 8.82 -16.88 1.77
C VAL A 86 7.95 -17.97 2.40
N VAL A 87 8.45 -19.20 2.52
CA VAL A 87 7.74 -20.31 3.18
C VAL A 87 7.54 -20.03 4.67
N SER A 88 8.57 -19.51 5.35
CA SER A 88 8.46 -19.09 6.75
C SER A 88 7.45 -17.95 6.93
N PHE A 89 7.53 -16.91 6.08
CA PHE A 89 6.58 -15.80 6.12
C PHE A 89 5.14 -16.27 5.82
N ALA A 90 4.91 -17.06 4.76
CA ALA A 90 3.62 -17.66 4.43
C ALA A 90 3.04 -18.51 5.59
N GLY A 91 3.89 -19.29 6.27
CA GLY A 91 3.53 -20.02 7.49
C GLY A 91 3.11 -19.10 8.63
N THR A 92 3.73 -17.93 8.80
CA THR A 92 3.36 -16.96 9.84
C THR A 92 2.07 -16.17 9.57
N ILE A 93 1.72 -15.91 8.30
CA ILE A 93 0.45 -15.26 7.93
C ILE A 93 -0.72 -16.25 7.81
N GLY A 94 -0.51 -17.53 8.16
CA GLY A 94 -1.53 -18.57 8.06
C GLY A 94 -1.87 -18.96 6.61
N PHE A 95 -1.07 -18.50 5.63
CA PHE A 95 -1.09 -18.99 4.25
C PHE A 95 -0.28 -20.30 4.17
N GLY A 96 -0.50 -21.16 5.16
CA GLY A 96 0.20 -22.42 5.31
C GLY A 96 -0.19 -23.35 4.17
N LEU A 97 0.84 -23.96 3.60
CA LEU A 97 0.86 -25.10 2.69
C LEU A 97 0.17 -26.33 3.33
N GLY A 98 -1.08 -26.20 3.78
CA GLY A 98 -1.95 -27.33 4.12
C GLY A 98 -2.37 -28.12 2.88
N GLU A 99 -2.13 -27.55 1.69
CA GLU A 99 -2.10 -28.26 0.43
C GLU A 99 -0.67 -28.64 0.02
N SER A 100 0.15 -29.12 0.97
CA SER A 100 0.91 -30.33 0.65
C SER A 100 -0.10 -31.44 0.37
N LEU A 101 -0.80 -31.31 -0.77
CA LEU A 101 -1.62 -32.34 -1.38
C LEU A 101 -0.72 -33.55 -1.40
N ASP A 102 -1.10 -34.50 -0.58
CA ASP A 102 -0.42 -35.76 -0.42
C ASP A 102 -0.47 -36.49 -1.75
N LEU A 103 0.51 -36.20 -2.62
CA LEU A 103 0.72 -36.90 -3.89
C LEU A 103 0.98 -38.39 -3.65
N LEU A 104 1.24 -38.78 -2.39
CA LEU A 104 1.38 -40.17 -1.94
C LEU A 104 0.03 -40.89 -1.83
N SER A 105 -1.05 -40.20 -1.40
CA SER A 105 -2.38 -40.83 -1.27
C SER A 105 -2.97 -41.28 -2.60
N GLY A 106 -2.64 -40.59 -3.70
CA GLY A 106 -3.06 -41.00 -5.06
C GLY A 106 -2.21 -42.12 -5.66
N PHE A 107 -0.95 -42.24 -5.25
CA PHE A 107 -0.03 -43.28 -5.74
C PHE A 107 -0.34 -44.65 -5.13
N ASP A 108 -0.77 -44.70 -3.87
CA ASP A 108 -1.13 -45.94 -3.17
C ASP A 108 -2.38 -46.59 -3.77
N GLY A 109 -3.30 -45.78 -4.32
CA GLY A 109 -4.46 -46.26 -5.07
C GLY A 109 -4.08 -46.97 -6.37
N LEU A 110 -3.12 -46.43 -7.14
CA LEU A 110 -2.64 -47.06 -8.39
C LEU A 110 -1.86 -48.35 -8.12
N LEU A 111 -1.05 -48.40 -7.06
CA LEU A 111 -0.35 -49.61 -6.66
C LEU A 111 -1.29 -50.70 -6.14
N SER A 112 -2.38 -50.30 -5.47
CA SER A 112 -3.39 -51.25 -4.97
C SER A 112 -4.28 -51.80 -6.10
N GLU A 113 -4.49 -51.04 -7.18
CA GLU A 113 -5.29 -51.47 -8.34
C GLU A 113 -4.51 -52.40 -9.28
N GLU A 114 -3.18 -52.25 -9.38
CA GLU A 114 -2.28 -53.16 -10.13
C GLU A 114 -2.02 -54.48 -9.39
N LEU A 115 -2.17 -54.52 -8.05
CA LEU A 115 -1.88 -55.70 -7.21
C LEU A 115 -3.13 -56.52 -6.84
N ALA A 116 -4.33 -56.10 -7.27
CA ALA A 116 -5.55 -56.90 -7.14
C ALA A 116 -5.70 -57.85 -8.35
N PRO A 117 -5.74 -59.19 -8.15
CA PRO A 117 -5.89 -60.17 -9.23
C PRO A 117 -7.30 -60.20 -9.84
#